data_AF-A0A925KCS8-F1
#
_entry.id   AF-A0A925KCS8-F1
#
_cell.length_a   1.000
_cell.length_b   1.000
_cell.length_c   1.000
_cell.angle_alpha   90.00
_cell.angle_beta   90.00
_cell.angle_gamma   90.00
#
_symmetry.space_group_name_H-M   'P 1'
#
loop_
_entity.id
_entity.type
_entity.pdbx_description
1 polymer ?
#
loop_
_entity_poly.entity_id
_entity_poly.type
_entity_poly.pdbx_seq_one_letter_code
_entity_poly.pdbx_strand_id
1 'polypeptide(L)'
;MSTITVHTPARRVTAPRGAVFAAWLFRLAAGAIEGLAAAARRRQERRQANHRMADAAQLRRYAQSVMQFDARFAADLFAAADRHDQGK
;
A
#
# COMPACT_ATOMS: atom_id res chain seq x y z
N MET A 1 47.29 51.57 -13.16
CA MET A 1 47.66 50.17 -12.80
C MET A 1 46.76 49.79 -11.63
N SER A 2 45.82 48.85 -11.82
CA SER A 2 44.81 48.49 -10.80
C SER A 2 45.03 47.06 -10.33
N THR A 3 45.09 46.88 -9.01
CA THR A 3 45.28 45.58 -8.37
C THR A 3 43.92 45.03 -7.96
N ILE A 4 43.59 43.82 -8.41
CA ILE A 4 42.36 43.12 -8.02
C ILE A 4 42.74 42.02 -7.03
N THR A 5 42.21 42.11 -5.81
CA THR A 5 42.44 41.13 -4.75
C THR A 5 41.31 40.09 -4.80
N VAL A 6 41.65 38.84 -5.14
CA VAL A 6 40.69 37.73 -5.17
C VAL A 6 40.82 36.93 -3.88
N HIS A 7 39.80 37.00 -3.02
CA HIS A 7 39.72 36.17 -1.83
C HIS A 7 39.23 34.77 -2.21
N THR A 8 40.11 33.79 -2.09
CA THR A 8 39.75 32.37 -2.23
C THR A 8 39.15 31.88 -0.91
N PRO A 9 37.92 31.34 -0.89
CA PRO A 9 37.31 30.83 0.33
C PRO A 9 38.07 29.62 0.87
N ALA A 10 38.06 29.45 2.19
CA ALA A 10 38.77 28.38 2.87
C ALA A 10 38.37 26.99 2.34
N ARG A 11 39.38 26.21 1.94
CA ARG A 11 39.31 24.96 1.15
C ARG A 11 38.60 23.77 1.83
N ARG A 12 38.13 23.90 3.08
CA ARG A 12 37.53 22.78 3.85
C ARG A 12 36.24 23.19 4.54
N VAL A 13 35.13 22.92 3.87
CA VAL A 13 33.83 22.80 4.53
C VAL A 13 33.85 21.47 5.28
N THR A 14 34.05 21.51 6.58
CA THR A 14 34.02 20.31 7.43
C THR A 14 32.57 20.07 7.85
N ALA A 15 32.10 18.82 7.79
CA ALA A 15 30.75 18.49 8.20
C ALA A 15 30.50 18.93 9.65
N PRO A 16 29.33 19.53 9.97
CA PRO A 16 29.02 19.99 11.31
C PRO A 16 29.00 18.81 12.28
N ARG A 17 29.47 19.05 13.52
CA ARG A 17 29.42 18.08 14.60
C ARG A 17 27.96 17.67 14.81
N GLY A 18 27.65 16.38 14.65
CA GLY A 18 26.29 15.85 14.74
C GLY A 18 25.64 15.47 13.41
N ALA A 19 26.24 15.79 12.25
CA ALA A 19 25.70 15.36 10.95
C ALA A 19 25.49 13.84 10.85
N VAL A 20 26.41 13.05 11.44
CA VAL A 20 26.32 11.59 11.48
C VAL A 20 25.13 11.13 12.33
N PHE A 21 24.89 11.79 13.46
CA PHE A 21 23.75 11.48 14.34
C PHE A 21 22.42 11.83 13.66
N ALA A 22 22.34 13.00 13.02
CA ALA A 22 21.16 13.40 12.26
C ALA A 22 20.87 12.42 11.10
N ALA A 23 21.90 11.99 10.36
CA ALA A 23 21.76 11.01 9.29
C ALA A 23 21.28 9.65 9.81
N TRP A 24 21.78 9.21 10.96
CA TRP A 24 21.35 7.96 11.59
C TRP A 24 19.87 8.01 12.01
N LEU A 25 19.45 9.11 12.64
CA LEU A 25 18.08 9.30 13.08
C LEU A 25 17.11 9.37 11.90
N PHE A 26 17.51 10.07 10.83
CA PHE A 26 16.75 10.11 9.59
C PHE A 26 16.58 8.73 8.96
N ARG A 27 17.64 7.92 8.94
CA ARG A 27 17.59 6.55 8.42
C ARG A 27 16.62 5.68 9.22
N LEU A 28 16.59 5.80 10.54
CA LEU A 28 15.63 5.09 11.38
C LEU A 28 14.19 5.53 11.09
N ALA A 29 13.95 6.83 11.00
CA ALA A 29 12.63 7.37 10.70
C ALA A 29 12.14 6.90 9.32
N ALA A 30 12.99 6.92 8.30
CA ALA A 30 12.67 6.43 6.97
C ALA A 30 12.29 4.94 6.99
N GLY A 31 13.07 4.10 7.66
CA GLY A 31 12.77 2.66 7.79
C GLY A 31 11.47 2.40 8.55
N ALA A 32 11.16 3.19 9.57
CA ALA A 32 9.89 3.08 10.31
C ALA A 32 8.68 3.46 9.45
N ILE A 33 8.78 4.52 8.64
CA ILE A 33 7.72 4.95 7.72
C ILE A 33 7.48 3.89 6.64
N GLU A 34 8.54 3.35 6.05
CA GLU A 34 8.45 2.26 5.06
C GLU A 34 7.81 1.01 5.66
N GLY A 35 8.22 0.63 6.88
CA GLY A 35 7.61 -0.50 7.61
C GLY A 35 6.13 -0.30 7.89
N LEU A 36 5.73 0.92 8.29
CA LEU A 36 4.33 1.27 8.54
C LEU A 36 3.51 1.26 7.24
N ALA A 37 4.05 1.80 6.15
CA ALA A 37 3.42 1.79 4.83
C ALA A 37 3.23 0.35 4.31
N ALA A 38 4.23 -0.50 4.47
CA ALA A 38 4.13 -1.92 4.11
C ALA A 38 3.05 -2.64 4.95
N ALA A 39 2.97 -2.37 6.26
CA ALA A 39 1.93 -2.93 7.12
C ALA A 39 0.52 -2.42 6.73
N ALA A 40 0.39 -1.15 6.35
CA ALA A 40 -0.87 -0.58 5.89
C ALA A 40 -1.34 -1.23 4.57
N ARG A 41 -0.44 -1.43 3.59
CA ARG A 41 -0.75 -2.13 2.34
C ARG A 41 -1.25 -3.55 2.59
N ARG A 42 -0.55 -4.33 3.43
CA ARG A 42 -0.98 -5.69 3.82
C ARG A 42 -2.35 -5.69 4.49
N ARG A 43 -2.66 -4.69 5.32
CA ARG A 43 -3.99 -4.57 5.94
C ARG A 43 -5.07 -4.25 4.90
N GLN A 44 -4.79 -3.37 3.94
CA GLN A 44 -5.72 -3.07 2.85
C GLN A 44 -5.98 -4.29 1.96
N GLU A 45 -4.95 -5.02 1.57
CA GLU A 45 -5.07 -6.26 0.80
C GLU A 45 -5.94 -7.30 1.52
N ARG A 46 -5.71 -7.49 2.83
CA ARG A 46 -6.55 -8.38 3.67
C ARG A 46 -8.00 -7.93 3.73
N ARG A 47 -8.26 -6.62 3.88
CA ARG A 47 -9.63 -6.09 3.88
C ARG A 47 -10.31 -6.33 2.53
N GLN A 48 -9.62 -6.08 1.42
CA GLN A 48 -10.16 -6.33 0.09
C GLN A 48 -10.45 -7.82 -0.14
N ALA A 49 -9.59 -8.72 0.34
CA ALA A 49 -9.85 -10.15 0.30
C ALA A 49 -11.11 -10.54 1.10
N ASN A 50 -11.25 -10.02 2.32
CA ASN A 50 -12.41 -10.28 3.17
C ASN A 50 -13.71 -9.73 2.56
N HIS A 51 -13.67 -8.54 1.95
CA HIS A 51 -14.84 -7.98 1.25
C HIS A 51 -15.28 -8.88 0.08
N ARG A 52 -14.33 -9.35 -0.74
CA ARG A 52 -14.64 -10.27 -1.85
C ARG A 52 -15.32 -11.56 -1.37
N MET A 53 -14.83 -12.15 -0.28
CA MET A 53 -15.45 -13.34 0.31
C MET A 53 -16.86 -13.06 0.86
N ALA A 54 -17.07 -11.88 1.48
CA ALA A 54 -18.37 -11.48 1.98
C ALA A 54 -19.39 -11.30 0.84
N ASP A 55 -18.98 -10.64 -0.24
CA ASP A 55 -19.81 -10.41 -1.42
C ASP A 55 -20.18 -11.74 -2.10
N ALA A 56 -19.22 -12.65 -2.28
CA ALA A 56 -19.46 -14.00 -2.81
C ALA A 56 -20.44 -14.79 -1.91
N ALA A 57 -20.29 -14.71 -0.60
CA ALA A 57 -21.21 -15.34 0.34
C ALA A 57 -22.63 -14.75 0.28
N GLN A 58 -22.76 -13.45 0.01
CA GLN A 58 -24.06 -12.80 -0.18
C GLN A 58 -24.72 -13.23 -1.49
N LEU A 59 -23.95 -13.31 -2.58
CA LEU A 59 -24.45 -13.80 -3.88
C LEU A 59 -24.95 -15.24 -3.78
N ARG A 60 -24.23 -16.13 -3.08
CA ARG A 60 -24.66 -17.51 -2.86
C ARG A 60 -25.97 -17.61 -2.08
N ARG A 61 -26.13 -16.80 -1.02
CA ARG A 61 -27.40 -16.74 -0.26
C ARG A 61 -28.55 -16.25 -1.13
N TYR A 62 -28.31 -15.24 -1.96
CA TYR A 62 -29.32 -14.73 -2.86
C TYR A 62 -29.69 -15.77 -3.93
N ALA A 63 -28.70 -16.44 -4.54
CA ALA A 63 -28.91 -17.53 -5.48
C ALA A 63 -29.79 -18.65 -4.88
N GLN A 64 -29.52 -19.06 -3.64
CA GLN A 64 -30.34 -20.05 -2.94
C GLN A 64 -31.79 -19.59 -2.78
N SER A 65 -32.03 -18.31 -2.49
CA SER A 65 -33.39 -17.78 -2.33
C SER A 65 -34.18 -17.74 -3.64
N VAL A 66 -33.50 -17.50 -4.77
CA VAL A 66 -34.14 -17.39 -6.09
C VAL A 66 -34.22 -18.74 -6.83
N MET A 67 -33.45 -19.76 -6.40
CA MET A 67 -33.39 -21.08 -7.03
C MET A 67 -34.76 -21.76 -7.18
N GLN A 68 -35.69 -21.51 -6.25
CA GLN A 68 -37.06 -22.04 -6.33
C GLN A 68 -37.88 -21.42 -7.47
N PHE A 69 -37.58 -20.18 -7.85
CA PHE A 69 -38.34 -19.42 -8.85
C PHE A 69 -37.68 -19.45 -10.23
N ASP A 70 -36.34 -19.36 -10.27
CA ASP A 70 -35.56 -19.41 -11.50
C ASP A 70 -34.20 -20.08 -11.25
N ALA A 71 -34.11 -21.34 -11.65
CA ALA A 71 -32.91 -22.15 -11.52
C ALA A 71 -31.76 -21.67 -12.43
N ARG A 72 -32.06 -21.05 -13.59
CA ARG A 72 -31.03 -20.56 -14.52
C ARG A 72 -30.37 -19.31 -13.96
N PHE A 73 -31.19 -18.38 -13.49
CA PHE A 73 -30.69 -17.17 -12.84
C PHE A 73 -29.90 -17.48 -11.55
N ALA A 74 -30.34 -18.46 -10.76
CA ALA A 74 -29.57 -18.94 -9.61
C ALA A 74 -28.21 -19.53 -10.02
N ALA A 75 -28.14 -20.30 -11.11
CA ALA A 75 -26.88 -20.82 -11.63
C ALA A 75 -25.92 -19.70 -12.07
N ASP A 76 -26.43 -18.66 -12.72
CA ASP A 76 -25.64 -17.48 -13.11
C ASP A 76 -25.09 -16.73 -11.89
N LEU A 77 -25.89 -16.62 -10.82
CA LEU A 77 -25.44 -16.01 -9.56
C LEU A 77 -24.38 -16.84 -8.84
N PHE A 78 -24.48 -18.18 -8.87
CA PHE A 78 -23.41 -19.05 -8.35
C PHE A 78 -22.13 -18.90 -9.16
N ALA A 79 -22.22 -18.88 -10.49
CA ALA A 79 -21.08 -18.63 -11.36
C ALA A 79 -20.46 -17.23 -11.15
N ALA A 80 -21.27 -16.22 -10.83
CA ALA A 80 -20.79 -14.89 -10.45
C ALA A 80 -20.06 -14.90 -9.10
N ALA A 81 -20.59 -15.61 -8.10
CA ALA A 81 -19.95 -15.76 -6.79
C ALA A 81 -18.59 -16.46 -6.89
N ASP A 82 -18.50 -17.52 -7.70
CA ASP A 82 -17.24 -18.27 -7.89
C ASP A 82 -16.19 -17.43 -8.63
N ARG A 83 -16.58 -16.55 -9.56
CA ARG A 83 -15.65 -15.57 -10.16
C ARG A 83 -15.08 -14.59 -9.13
N HIS A 84 -15.91 -14.13 -8.20
CA HIS A 84 -15.47 -13.26 -7.09
C HIS A 84 -14.47 -13.95 -6.15
N ASP A 85 -14.64 -15.25 -5.87
CA ASP A 85 -13.69 -16.05 -5.09
C ASP A 85 -12.38 -16.32 -5.86
N GLN A 86 -12.44 -16.49 -7.19
CA GLN A 86 -11.26 -16.71 -8.04
C GLN A 86 -10.48 -15.43 -8.35
N GLY A 87 -11.02 -14.25 -8.02
CA GLY A 87 -10.35 -12.96 -8.17
C GLY A 87 -10.04 -12.57 -9.62
N LYS A 88 -10.84 -13.03 -10.58
CA LYS A 88 -10.78 -12.64 -11.99
C LYS A 88 -11.80 -11.56 -12.32
#